data_AF-R7Y9S4-F1
#
_entry.id   AF-R7Y9S4-F1
#
_cell.length_a   1.000
_cell.length_b   1.000
_cell.length_c   1.000
_cell.angle_alpha   90.00
_cell.angle_beta   90.00
_cell.angle_gamma   90.00
#
_symmetry.space_group_name_H-M   'P 1'
#
loop_
_entity.id
_entity.type
_entity.pdbx_description
1 polymer ?
#
loop_
_entity_poly.entity_id
_entity_poly.type
_entity_poly.pdbx_seq_one_letter_code
_entity_poly.pdbx_strand_id
1 'polypeptide(L)' 'MIGAARRAPGCRDFAISADTTDPGRVNIFERWDSQSAVDAFRGDGVGDEQAQAILSAAVAEYDVADIRILAGAPD' A
#
# COMPACT_ATOMS: atom_id res chain seq x y z
N MET A 1 10.82 -1.38 -3.43
CA MET A 1 9.41 -1.49 -3.03
C MET A 1 8.55 -0.40 -3.68
N ILE A 2 8.55 0.85 -3.21
CA ILE A 2 7.64 1.92 -3.69
C ILE A 2 7.71 2.10 -5.22
N GLY A 3 8.91 2.27 -5.79
CA GLY A 3 9.05 2.45 -7.24
C GLY A 3 8.61 1.24 -8.07
N ALA A 4 8.70 0.02 -7.53
CA ALA A 4 8.21 -1.18 -8.20
C ALA A 4 6.69 -1.26 -8.14
N ALA A 5 6.09 -1.01 -6.97
CA ALA A 5 4.64 -0.94 -6.79
C ALA A 5 4.02 0.09 -7.73
N ARG A 6 4.55 1.32 -7.78
CA ARG A 6 4.05 2.40 -8.64
C ARG A 6 4.17 2.11 -10.15
N ARG A 7 4.94 1.11 -10.56
CA ARG A 7 5.03 0.65 -11.96
C ARG A 7 4.24 -0.64 -12.20
N ALA A 8 3.73 -1.28 -11.15
CA ALA A 8 2.96 -2.49 -11.28
C ALA A 8 1.62 -2.19 -11.98
N PRO A 9 1.17 -3.05 -12.91
CA PRO A 9 -0.14 -2.91 -13.52
C PRO A 9 -1.24 -2.78 -12.45
N GLY A 10 -2.11 -1.80 -12.63
CA GLY A 10 -3.23 -1.55 -11.73
C GLY A 10 -2.91 -0.78 -10.45
N CYS A 11 -1.66 -0.37 -10.21
CA CYS A 11 -1.34 0.50 -9.08
C CYS A 11 -1.77 1.95 -9.37
N ARG A 12 -2.71 2.47 -8.56
CA ARG A 12 -3.13 3.89 -8.60
C ARG A 12 -2.31 4.75 -7.66
N ASP A 13 -1.95 4.23 -6.49
CA ASP A 13 -1.02 4.87 -5.57
C ASP A 13 -0.39 3.84 -4.64
N PHE A 14 0.82 4.15 -4.19
CA PHE A 14 1.52 3.39 -3.18
C PHE A 14 2.45 4.32 -2.39
N ALA A 15 2.32 4.30 -1.07
CA ALA A 15 3.12 5.09 -0.16
C ALA A 15 3.47 4.31 1.11
N ILE A 16 4.67 4.57 1.64
CA ILE A 16 5.12 4.11 2.94
C ILE A 16 5.59 5.33 3.71
N SER A 17 5.13 5.49 4.95
CA SER A 17 5.52 6.60 5.81
C SER A 17 5.67 6.15 7.26
N ALA A 18 6.56 6.82 8.00
CA ALA A 18 6.54 6.75 9.45
C ALA A 18 5.24 7.39 9.96
N ASP A 19 4.66 6.80 11.01
CA ASP A 19 3.59 7.46 11.73
C ASP A 19 4.17 8.65 12.52
N THR A 20 3.54 9.81 12.38
CA THR A 20 4.02 11.05 13.02
C THR A 20 3.67 11.11 14.51
N THR A 21 2.75 10.25 14.97
CA THR A 21 2.26 10.18 16.35
C THR A 21 2.77 8.95 17.09
N ASP A 22 3.10 7.89 16.36
CA ASP A 22 3.68 6.65 16.90
C ASP A 22 5.03 6.34 16.22
N PRO A 23 6.17 6.68 16.86
CA PRO A 23 7.49 6.45 16.28
C PRO A 23 7.82 4.97 15.98
N GLY A 24 7.09 4.03 16.60
CA GLY A 24 7.28 2.60 16.36
C GLY A 24 6.49 2.05 15.17
N ARG A 25 5.67 2.89 14.53
CA ARG A 25 4.71 2.46 13.51
C ARG A 25 5.04 2.99 12.12
N VAL A 26 4.84 2.12 11.13
CA VAL A 26 4.90 2.44 9.71
C VAL A 26 3.51 2.28 9.10
N ASN A 27 3.08 3.27 8.34
CA ASN A 27 1.88 3.22 7.52
C ASN A 27 2.23 2.79 6.10
N ILE A 28 1.43 1.87 5.57
CA ILE A 28 1.45 1.52 4.16
C ILE A 28 0.07 1.88 3.60
N PHE A 29 0.06 2.72 2.58
CA PHE A 29 -1.14 3.07 1.83
C PHE A 29 -1.00 2.55 0.41
N GLU A 30 -2.02 1.84 -0.05
CA GLU A 30 -2.05 1.27 -1.39
C GLU A 30 -3.43 1.50 -2.00
N ARG A 31 -3.46 1.89 -3.27
CA ARG A 31 -4.68 1.94 -4.09
C ARG A 31 -4.43 1.14 -5.35
N TRP A 32 -5.36 0.23 -5.64
CA TRP A 32 -5.28 -0.66 -6.77
C TRP A 32 -6.58 -0.65 -7.57
N ASP A 33 -6.49 -0.91 -8.88
CA ASP A 33 -7.64 -1.07 -9.76
C ASP A 33 -8.51 -2.28 -9.39
N SER A 34 -7.89 -3.34 -8.84
CA SER A 34 -8.54 -4.58 -8.45
C SER A 34 -7.73 -5.36 -7.42
N GLN A 35 -8.40 -6.27 -6.71
CA GLN A 35 -7.77 -7.25 -5.82
C GLN A 35 -6.74 -8.12 -6.57
N SER A 36 -7.06 -8.56 -7.78
CA SER A 36 -6.14 -9.36 -8.59
C SER A 36 -4.83 -8.63 -8.95
N ALA A 37 -4.86 -7.31 -9.09
CA ALA A 37 -3.67 -6.51 -9.39
C ALA A 37 -2.72 -6.44 -8.18
N VAL A 38 -3.26 -6.26 -6.97
CA VAL A 38 -2.44 -6.26 -5.75
C VAL A 38 -1.88 -7.65 -5.44
N ASP A 39 -2.67 -8.70 -5.65
CA ASP A 39 -2.21 -10.09 -5.43
C ASP A 39 -1.06 -10.45 -6.37
N ALA A 40 -1.14 -10.06 -7.65
CA ALA A 40 -0.06 -10.27 -8.61
C ALA A 40 1.23 -9.54 -8.22
N PHE A 41 1.13 -8.37 -7.58
CA PHE A 41 2.28 -7.62 -7.07
C PHE A 41 2.89 -8.26 -5.82
N ARG A 42 2.08 -8.83 -4.93
CA ARG A 42 2.52 -9.39 -3.64
C ARG A 42 3.19 -10.77 -3.75
N GLY A 43 3.11 -11.43 -4.91
CA GLY A 43 3.56 -12.82 -5.10
C GLY A 43 5.00 -13.15 -4.65
N ASP A 44 5.89 -12.15 -4.57
CA ASP A 44 7.30 -12.36 -4.19
C ASP A 44 7.65 -12.01 -2.72
N GLY A 45 6.69 -11.52 -1.93
CA GLY A 45 6.86 -11.24 -0.49
C GLY A 45 7.97 -10.22 -0.12
N VAL A 46 8.19 -10.03 1.19
CA VAL A 46 9.37 -9.30 1.71
C VAL A 46 10.41 -10.32 2.18
N GLY A 47 11.70 -10.03 1.99
CA GLY A 47 12.78 -10.93 2.40
C GLY A 47 12.90 -11.11 3.92
N ASP A 48 13.40 -12.27 4.33
CA ASP A 48 13.39 -12.79 5.72
C ASP A 48 13.98 -11.84 6.77
N GLU A 49 15.01 -11.06 6.44
CA GLU A 49 15.66 -10.15 7.40
C GLU A 49 14.74 -9.00 7.86
N GLN A 50 13.89 -8.51 6.97
CA GLN A 50 12.99 -7.39 7.29
C GLN A 50 11.82 -7.83 8.18
N ALA A 51 11.41 -9.09 8.07
CA ALA A 51 10.38 -9.68 8.92
C ALA A 51 10.82 -9.77 10.39
N GLN A 52 12.12 -9.97 10.66
CA GLN A 52 12.65 -10.12 12.03
C GLN A 52 12.59 -8.84 12.87
N ALA A 53 12.53 -7.66 12.23
CA ALA A 53 12.43 -6.38 12.92
C ALA A 53 10.98 -5.95 13.22
N ILE A 54 10.00 -6.66 12.66
CA ILE A 54 8.58 -6.31 12.78
C ILE A 54 7.99 -7.01 14.01
N LEU A 55 7.64 -6.23 15.04
CA LEU A 55 7.00 -6.76 16.25
C LEU A 55 5.59 -7.32 15.97
N SER A 56 4.85 -6.67 15.07
CA SER A 56 3.53 -7.10 14.61
C SER A 56 3.15 -6.39 13.32
N ALA A 57 2.33 -7.03 12.48
CA ALA A 57 1.73 -6.41 11.31
C ALA A 57 0.26 -6.82 11.18
N ALA A 58 -0.57 -5.91 10.68
CA ALA A 58 -1.96 -6.16 10.33
C ALA A 58 -2.27 -5.46 9.00
N VAL A 59 -2.94 -6.18 8.10
CA VAL A 59 -3.37 -5.66 6.79
C VAL A 59 -4.86 -5.89 6.66
N ALA A 60 -5.58 -4.87 6.22
CA ALA A 60 -6.99 -4.94 5.88
C ALA A 60 -7.20 -4.31 4.51
N GLU A 61 -8.04 -4.94 3.69
CA GLU A 61 -8.44 -4.45 2.38
C GLU A 61 -9.85 -3.86 2.46
N TYR A 62 -10.09 -2.77 1.72
CA TYR A 62 -11.36 -2.08 1.67
C TYR A 62 -11.72 -1.78 0.21
N ASP A 63 -12.93 -2.15 -0.19
CA ASP A 63 -13.49 -1.78 -1.48
C ASP A 63 -13.95 -0.32 -1.48
N VAL A 64 -13.55 0.44 -2.49
CA VAL A 64 -13.99 1.83 -2.69
C VAL A 64 -15.28 1.82 -3.49
N ALA A 65 -16.41 2.05 -2.82
CA ALA A 65 -17.72 2.09 -3.46
C ALA A 65 -17.95 3.36 -4.31
N ASP A 66 -17.38 4.50 -3.89
CA ASP A 66 -17.51 5.78 -4.61
C ASP A 66 -16.34 6.73 -4.26
N ILE A 67 -16.06 7.70 -5.14
CA ILE A 67 -15.03 8.72 -4.95
C ILE A 67 -15.63 10.12 -5.15
N ARG A 68 -15.55 10.95 -4.11
CA ARG A 68 -15.86 12.38 -4.19
C ARG A 68 -14.57 13.20 -4.28
N ILE A 69 -14.34 13.85 -5.41
CA ILE A 69 -13.23 14.81 -5.56
C ILE A 69 -13.59 16.11 -4.84
N LEU A 70 -12.75 16.51 -3.89
CA LEU A 70 -12.96 17.73 -3.09
C LEU A 70 -12.21 18.95 -3.65
N ALA A 71 -11.12 18.73 -4.39
CA ALA A 71 -10.33 19.75 -5.09
C ALA A 71 -9.46 19.10 -6.18
N GLY A 72 -9.13 19.85 -7.24
CA GLY A 72 -8.34 19.36 -8.39
C GLY A 72 -9.18 18.70 -9.48
N ALA A 73 -8.56 18.40 -10.61
CA ALA A 73 -9.17 17.54 -11.64
C ALA A 73 -9.13 16.08 -11.18
N PRO A 74 -10.12 15.24 -11.52
CA PRO A 74 -9.98 13.80 -11.34
C PRO A 74 -8.79 13.31 -12.18
N ASP A 75 -7.96 12.47 -11.58
CA ASP A 75 -6.88 11.74 -12.25
C ASP A 75 -7.43 10.82 -13.36
#